data_AF-A0A2V6LTC0-F1
#
_entry.id   AF-A0A2V6LTC0-F1
#
_cell.length_a   1.000
_cell.length_b   1.000
_cell.length_c   1.000
_cell.angle_alpha   90.00
_cell.angle_beta   90.00
_cell.angle_gamma   90.00
#
_symmetry.space_group_name_H-M   'P 1'
#
loop_
_entity.id
_entity.type
_entity.pdbx_description
1 polymer ?
#
loop_
_entity_poly.entity_id
_entity_poly.type
_entity_poly.pdbx_seq_one_letter_code
_entity_poly.pdbx_strand_id
1 'polypeptide(L)'
;MGEAQGPPAVKKSPPNRFIPRGRAAAEGPAQFFSFSTPDKIAAKGDNPSTRPPPAETGFDDLTNGFFEQGPPFEEINEDNVEPLRSYNDGRFIFEEAETVEEGLGPTYNTQSCSACHQNIVTGAASQIAEHRTGHTFNGQFFESPGGSLIHSRATFPDIVEHVLPVDTVRTFRISTNIMGDGYVECVSDSTLTAIRDAQPPDQQGTAPEVAVLEGDGSPGVGRFGWKCQHRSLLSFASDAYLNEMGITQSSLS
;
A
#
# COMPACT_ATOMS: atom_id res chain seq x y z
N MET A 1 11.66 -36.18 26.70
CA MET A 1 10.49 -35.52 26.09
C MET A 1 10.49 -34.09 26.59
N GLY A 2 10.63 -33.04 25.80
CA GLY A 2 10.85 -32.90 24.37
C GLY A 2 11.85 -31.78 24.12
N GLU A 3 12.51 -31.83 22.96
CA GLU A 3 13.44 -30.80 22.51
C GLU A 3 12.68 -29.50 22.24
N ALA A 4 13.21 -28.40 22.77
CA ALA A 4 12.76 -27.06 22.42
C ALA A 4 13.07 -26.83 20.94
N GLN A 5 12.02 -26.75 20.13
CA GLN A 5 12.14 -26.30 18.74
C GLN A 5 12.59 -24.84 18.77
N GLY A 6 13.72 -24.55 18.11
CA GLY A 6 14.21 -23.19 17.93
C GLY A 6 13.19 -22.31 17.18
N PRO A 7 13.40 -20.98 17.18
CA PRO A 7 12.49 -20.06 16.49
C PRO A 7 12.34 -20.49 15.03
N PRO A 8 11.10 -20.48 14.47
CA PRO A 8 10.90 -20.81 13.07
C PRO A 8 11.73 -19.86 12.21
N ALA A 9 12.40 -20.44 11.21
CA ALA A 9 13.18 -19.67 10.26
C ALA A 9 12.27 -18.64 9.58
N VAL A 10 12.66 -17.38 9.63
CA VAL A 10 12.03 -16.28 8.90
C VAL A 10 12.17 -16.59 7.40
N LYS A 11 11.13 -17.15 6.80
CA LYS A 11 11.08 -17.36 5.35
C LYS A 11 10.75 -16.04 4.68
N LYS A 12 11.53 -15.74 3.65
CA LYS A 12 11.36 -14.55 2.80
C LYS A 12 10.12 -14.74 1.94
N SER A 13 9.44 -13.64 1.61
CA SER A 13 8.41 -13.59 0.58
C SER A 13 8.81 -14.36 -0.69
N PRO A 14 7.86 -14.92 -1.47
CA PRO A 14 8.15 -15.52 -2.76
C PRO A 14 9.07 -14.62 -3.60
N PRO A 15 10.16 -15.15 -4.17
CA PRO A 15 11.24 -14.33 -4.69
C PRO A 15 10.76 -13.36 -5.77
N ASN A 16 9.68 -13.61 -6.51
CA ASN A 16 9.30 -12.79 -7.66
C ASN A 16 8.25 -11.70 -7.41
N ARG A 17 7.70 -11.56 -6.20
CA ARG A 17 6.57 -10.63 -5.95
C ARG A 17 7.01 -9.16 -5.87
N PHE A 18 8.19 -8.91 -5.30
CA PHE A 18 8.70 -7.57 -5.02
C PHE A 18 10.20 -7.40 -5.31
N ILE A 19 10.77 -8.13 -6.29
CA ILE A 19 12.15 -7.82 -6.73
C ILE A 19 12.12 -6.47 -7.46
N PRO A 20 12.80 -5.43 -6.94
CA PRO A 20 12.99 -4.20 -7.69
C PRO A 20 13.85 -4.55 -8.90
N ARG A 21 13.28 -4.47 -10.11
CA ARG A 21 14.04 -4.63 -11.35
C ARG A 21 14.65 -3.28 -11.74
N GLY A 22 15.55 -2.75 -10.90
CA GLY A 22 16.31 -1.52 -11.17
C GLY A 22 15.93 -0.33 -10.28
N ARG A 23 16.47 0.84 -10.63
CA ARG A 23 16.21 2.12 -9.95
C ARG A 23 14.70 2.36 -9.89
N ALA A 24 14.18 2.87 -8.77
CA ALA A 24 12.86 3.50 -8.75
C ALA A 24 12.81 4.46 -9.95
N ALA A 25 11.85 4.26 -10.86
CA ALA A 25 11.85 4.97 -12.14
C ALA A 25 11.95 6.47 -11.86
N ALA A 26 12.91 7.14 -12.49
CA ALA A 26 12.98 8.59 -12.39
C ALA A 26 11.63 9.13 -12.87
N GLU A 27 11.03 10.04 -12.09
CA GLU A 27 9.85 10.75 -12.55
C GLU A 27 10.23 11.43 -13.87
N GLY A 28 9.78 10.86 -14.98
CA GLY A 28 9.64 11.64 -16.19
C GLY A 28 8.77 12.85 -15.86
N PRO A 29 8.82 13.94 -16.66
CA PRO A 29 7.79 14.96 -16.57
C PRO A 29 6.44 14.25 -16.59
N ALA A 30 5.47 14.68 -15.76
CA ALA A 30 4.15 14.05 -15.69
C ALA A 30 3.69 13.68 -17.09
N GLN A 31 3.86 12.40 -17.44
CA GLN A 31 3.39 11.92 -18.71
C GLN A 31 1.93 11.67 -18.39
N PHE A 32 1.09 12.65 -18.69
CA PHE A 32 -0.17 12.27 -19.30
C PHE A 32 0.24 11.25 -20.34
N PHE A 33 -0.11 9.97 -20.15
CA PHE A 33 0.02 8.98 -21.20
C PHE A 33 -0.48 9.67 -22.44
N SER A 34 0.47 10.09 -23.29
CA SER A 34 0.19 11.05 -24.34
C SER A 34 -0.77 10.29 -25.21
N PHE A 35 -2.02 10.71 -25.18
CA PHE A 35 -3.08 10.23 -26.03
C PHE A 35 -2.51 10.05 -27.43
N SER A 36 -2.25 8.82 -27.86
CA SER A 36 -2.60 8.45 -29.23
C SER A 36 -4.12 8.56 -29.23
N THR A 37 -4.56 9.79 -29.43
CA THR A 37 -5.94 10.12 -29.63
C THR A 37 -6.42 9.19 -30.75
N PRO A 38 -7.50 8.42 -30.58
CA PRO A 38 -8.30 8.10 -31.74
C PRO A 38 -8.89 9.42 -32.24
N ASP A 39 -8.11 10.20 -32.99
CA ASP A 39 -8.42 11.43 -33.74
C ASP A 39 -9.36 12.50 -33.11
N LYS A 40 -9.72 12.45 -31.82
CA LYS A 40 -10.90 13.22 -31.35
C LYS A 40 -10.77 14.09 -30.13
N ILE A 41 -9.64 14.15 -29.43
CA ILE A 41 -9.51 15.05 -28.27
C ILE A 41 -8.13 15.69 -28.23
N ALA A 42 -7.94 16.71 -29.07
CA ALA A 42 -6.90 17.71 -28.87
C ALA A 42 -7.34 18.68 -27.77
N ALA A 43 -6.42 18.99 -26.85
CA ALA A 43 -6.62 19.94 -25.76
C ALA A 43 -7.11 21.30 -26.29
N LYS A 44 -8.39 21.60 -26.08
CA LYS A 44 -8.97 22.91 -26.36
C LYS A 44 -10.13 23.19 -25.41
N GLY A 45 -9.80 23.85 -24.29
CA GLY A 45 -10.77 24.38 -23.32
C GLY A 45 -11.49 23.31 -22.48
N ASP A 46 -11.96 23.73 -21.31
CA ASP A 46 -12.90 22.98 -20.45
C ASP A 46 -14.21 22.72 -21.20
N ASN A 47 -14.18 21.78 -22.15
CA ASN A 47 -15.36 21.32 -22.85
C ASN A 47 -15.90 20.09 -22.10
N PRO A 48 -17.09 20.16 -21.47
CA PRO A 48 -17.64 19.03 -20.72
C PRO A 48 -17.84 17.77 -21.57
N SER A 49 -17.78 17.85 -22.90
CA SER A 49 -17.87 16.71 -23.82
C SER A 49 -16.59 15.90 -24.00
N THR A 50 -15.45 16.35 -23.47
CA THR A 50 -14.15 15.65 -23.57
C THR A 50 -13.64 15.13 -22.22
N ARG A 51 -14.43 15.34 -21.15
CA ARG A 51 -14.13 14.78 -19.84
C ARG A 51 -14.34 13.26 -19.91
N PRO A 52 -13.42 12.44 -19.39
CA PRO A 52 -13.69 11.03 -19.17
C PRO A 52 -15.01 10.91 -18.38
N PRO A 53 -15.91 9.99 -18.74
CA PRO A 53 -17.13 9.80 -17.97
C PRO A 53 -16.77 9.54 -16.50
N PRO A 54 -17.60 10.00 -15.54
CA PRO A 54 -17.46 9.57 -14.16
C PRO A 54 -17.41 8.04 -14.12
N ALA A 55 -16.57 7.47 -13.24
CA ALA A 55 -16.58 6.03 -13.03
C ALA A 55 -18.00 5.58 -12.68
N GLU A 56 -18.53 4.58 -13.40
CA GLU A 56 -19.87 4.07 -13.15
C GLU A 56 -19.95 3.47 -11.74
N THR A 57 -21.05 3.74 -11.03
CA THR A 57 -21.30 3.13 -9.72
C THR A 57 -21.64 1.66 -9.91
N GLY A 58 -20.89 0.77 -9.28
CA GLY A 58 -21.12 -0.67 -9.40
C GLY A 58 -19.85 -1.51 -9.26
N PHE A 59 -18.68 -0.89 -9.54
CA PHE A 59 -17.36 -1.52 -9.45
C PHE A 59 -17.37 -2.90 -10.13
N ASP A 60 -17.37 -2.89 -11.45
CA ASP A 60 -17.48 -4.04 -12.34
C ASP A 60 -16.16 -4.81 -12.53
N ASP A 61 -15.16 -4.52 -11.69
CA ASP A 61 -13.79 -5.01 -11.80
C ASP A 61 -13.15 -4.74 -13.17
N LEU A 62 -13.61 -3.71 -13.89
CA LEU A 62 -13.05 -3.30 -15.18
C LEU A 62 -12.08 -2.13 -15.02
N THR A 63 -11.01 -2.16 -15.81
CA THR A 63 -10.16 -0.98 -15.96
C THR A 63 -10.89 0.09 -16.77
N ASN A 64 -10.48 1.34 -16.59
CA ASN A 64 -10.91 2.46 -17.41
C ASN A 64 -10.18 2.53 -18.78
N GLY A 65 -9.52 1.44 -19.21
CA GLY A 65 -8.81 1.34 -20.48
C GLY A 65 -7.39 1.93 -20.51
N PHE A 66 -6.89 2.48 -19.39
CA PHE A 66 -5.51 3.02 -19.30
C PHE A 66 -4.48 1.98 -18.85
N PHE A 67 -4.92 0.81 -18.40
CA PHE A 67 -4.08 -0.34 -18.08
C PHE A 67 -4.75 -1.61 -18.62
N GLU A 68 -3.96 -2.62 -18.96
CA GLU A 68 -4.48 -3.86 -19.52
C GLU A 68 -5.36 -4.58 -18.50
N GLN A 69 -6.56 -5.00 -18.91
CA GLN A 69 -7.45 -5.81 -18.07
C GLN A 69 -6.80 -7.17 -17.74
N GLY A 70 -6.21 -7.82 -18.74
CA GLY A 70 -5.62 -9.15 -18.64
C GLY A 70 -6.57 -10.29 -19.00
N PRO A 71 -6.11 -11.54 -18.82
CA PRO A 71 -6.96 -12.74 -18.97
C PRO A 71 -8.17 -12.69 -18.02
N PRO A 72 -9.27 -13.41 -18.33
CA PRO A 72 -10.38 -13.57 -17.39
C PRO A 72 -9.88 -14.01 -16.02
N PHE A 73 -10.39 -13.39 -14.94
CA PHE A 73 -9.88 -13.61 -13.60
C PHE A 73 -9.97 -15.09 -13.18
N GLU A 74 -11.03 -15.78 -13.60
CA GLU A 74 -11.28 -17.19 -13.34
C GLU A 74 -10.29 -18.15 -14.03
N GLU A 75 -9.55 -17.65 -15.03
CA GLU A 75 -8.51 -18.42 -15.72
C GLU A 75 -7.12 -18.20 -15.11
N ILE A 76 -6.96 -17.22 -14.21
CA ILE A 76 -5.69 -16.93 -13.53
C ILE A 76 -5.52 -17.87 -12.33
N ASN A 77 -4.32 -18.43 -12.19
CA ASN A 77 -3.90 -19.30 -11.10
C ASN A 77 -2.40 -19.12 -10.84
N GLU A 78 -1.89 -19.81 -9.82
CA GLU A 78 -0.49 -19.75 -9.39
C GLU A 78 0.52 -20.06 -10.52
N ASP A 79 0.16 -20.89 -11.49
CA ASP A 79 1.07 -21.29 -12.57
C ASP A 79 1.16 -20.26 -13.71
N ASN A 80 0.16 -19.39 -13.87
CA ASN A 80 0.05 -18.49 -15.03
C ASN A 80 -0.08 -16.99 -14.68
N VAL A 81 -0.15 -16.67 -13.38
CA VAL A 81 -0.15 -15.29 -12.90
C VAL A 81 1.19 -14.62 -13.21
N GLU A 82 1.14 -13.44 -13.80
CA GLU A 82 2.32 -12.65 -14.14
C GLU A 82 2.26 -11.29 -13.43
N PRO A 83 3.10 -11.06 -12.40
CA PRO A 83 3.16 -9.77 -11.71
C PRO A 83 3.37 -8.61 -12.68
N LEU A 84 2.59 -7.55 -12.51
CA LEU A 84 2.62 -6.31 -13.31
C LEU A 84 2.19 -6.47 -14.78
N ARG A 85 1.74 -7.65 -15.22
CA ARG A 85 1.22 -7.84 -16.59
C ARG A 85 -0.10 -7.09 -16.80
N SER A 86 -1.04 -7.23 -15.87
CA SER A 86 -2.41 -6.72 -16.05
C SER A 86 -3.11 -6.44 -14.72
N TYR A 87 -4.27 -5.78 -14.79
CA TYR A 87 -5.13 -5.54 -13.62
C TYR A 87 -5.58 -6.86 -12.98
N ASN A 88 -6.05 -7.84 -13.76
CA ASN A 88 -6.52 -9.12 -13.23
C ASN A 88 -5.38 -9.93 -12.58
N ASP A 89 -4.16 -9.87 -13.11
CA ASP A 89 -2.98 -10.46 -12.46
C ASP A 89 -2.67 -9.77 -11.13
N GLY A 90 -2.69 -8.43 -11.12
CA GLY A 90 -2.49 -7.65 -9.91
C GLY A 90 -3.56 -7.94 -8.86
N ARG A 91 -4.83 -8.07 -9.27
CA ARG A 91 -5.94 -8.46 -8.40
C ARG A 91 -5.75 -9.86 -7.84
N PHE A 92 -5.35 -10.83 -8.64
CA PHE A 92 -5.12 -12.21 -8.18
C PHE A 92 -4.08 -12.22 -7.05
N ILE A 93 -2.97 -11.52 -7.25
CA ILE A 93 -1.92 -11.33 -6.24
C ILE A 93 -2.46 -10.54 -5.04
N PHE A 94 -3.27 -9.52 -5.23
CA PHE A 94 -3.79 -8.69 -4.13
C PHE A 94 -4.77 -9.46 -3.23
N GLU A 95 -5.55 -10.37 -3.81
CA GLU A 95 -6.58 -11.15 -3.11
C GLU A 95 -6.06 -12.43 -2.47
N GLU A 96 -4.86 -12.88 -2.84
CA GLU A 96 -4.20 -14.05 -2.26
C GLU A 96 -4.02 -13.92 -0.74
N ALA A 97 -4.34 -15.01 -0.03
CA ALA A 97 -4.16 -15.11 1.41
C ALA A 97 -2.84 -15.83 1.73
N GLU A 98 -1.99 -15.16 2.48
CA GLU A 98 -0.70 -15.67 2.94
C GLU A 98 -0.89 -16.71 4.06
N THR A 99 -0.14 -17.80 3.99
CA THR A 99 -0.15 -18.88 4.99
C THR A 99 1.08 -18.88 5.89
N VAL A 100 1.03 -19.64 6.98
CA VAL A 100 2.18 -19.80 7.89
C VAL A 100 3.35 -20.47 7.15
N GLU A 101 3.06 -21.43 6.27
CA GLU A 101 4.05 -22.15 5.48
C GLU A 101 4.81 -21.24 4.49
N GLU A 102 4.15 -20.18 4.03
CA GLU A 102 4.63 -19.16 3.09
C GLU A 102 5.35 -17.99 3.76
N GLY A 103 5.25 -17.88 5.09
CA GLY A 103 6.01 -16.91 5.89
C GLY A 103 5.18 -15.84 6.58
N LEU A 104 3.85 -16.00 6.66
CA LEU A 104 3.00 -15.18 7.52
C LEU A 104 3.61 -15.08 8.93
N GLY A 105 3.67 -13.86 9.45
CA GLY A 105 4.30 -13.57 10.72
C GLY A 105 3.64 -14.29 11.90
N PRO A 106 4.38 -14.45 13.01
CA PRO A 106 3.86 -15.11 14.20
C PRO A 106 2.68 -14.34 14.81
N THR A 107 2.68 -13.01 14.65
CA THR A 107 1.57 -12.11 14.95
C THR A 107 1.28 -11.27 13.70
N TYR A 108 0.00 -10.99 13.46
CA TYR A 108 -0.47 -10.29 12.26
C TYR A 108 -1.87 -9.70 12.49
N ASN A 109 -2.25 -8.71 11.69
CA ASN A 109 -3.61 -8.19 11.66
C ASN A 109 -4.49 -8.98 10.70
N THR A 110 -4.00 -9.30 9.51
CA THR A 110 -4.74 -10.02 8.47
C THR A 110 -3.79 -10.85 7.61
N GLN A 111 -4.33 -11.69 6.71
CA GLN A 111 -3.56 -12.60 5.85
C GLN A 111 -3.52 -12.17 4.39
N SER A 112 -4.29 -11.16 3.98
CA SER A 112 -4.29 -10.67 2.60
C SER A 112 -4.48 -9.16 2.56
N CYS A 113 -4.04 -8.56 1.45
CA CYS A 113 -4.30 -7.15 1.19
C CYS A 113 -5.81 -6.91 1.07
N SER A 114 -6.54 -7.80 0.37
CA SER A 114 -8.00 -7.72 0.23
C SER A 114 -8.73 -7.72 1.57
N ALA A 115 -8.34 -8.53 2.55
CA ALA A 115 -9.04 -8.59 3.83
C ALA A 115 -8.97 -7.28 4.63
N CYS A 116 -7.98 -6.42 4.38
CA CYS A 116 -7.95 -5.05 4.90
C CYS A 116 -8.49 -4.02 3.90
N HIS A 117 -8.28 -4.19 2.61
CA HIS A 117 -8.70 -3.27 1.56
C HIS A 117 -9.95 -3.79 0.85
N GLN A 118 -11.02 -4.06 1.60
CA GLN A 118 -12.28 -4.53 1.06
C GLN A 118 -13.45 -3.95 1.83
N ASN A 119 -14.23 -3.13 1.11
CA ASN A 119 -15.52 -2.64 1.53
C ASN A 119 -16.39 -2.55 0.27
N ILE A 120 -17.32 -3.49 0.14
CA ILE A 120 -18.09 -3.78 -1.08
C ILE A 120 -17.22 -4.40 -2.18
N VAL A 121 -16.06 -3.83 -2.49
CA VAL A 121 -15.11 -4.31 -3.50
C VAL A 121 -13.65 -4.29 -3.03
N THR A 122 -12.83 -5.12 -3.66
CA THR A 122 -11.37 -5.18 -3.45
C THR A 122 -10.71 -3.85 -3.84
N GLY A 123 -9.73 -3.42 -3.04
CA GLY A 123 -9.02 -2.15 -3.18
C GLY A 123 -9.66 -0.98 -2.42
N ALA A 124 -10.86 -1.16 -1.86
CA ALA A 124 -11.55 -0.12 -1.10
C ALA A 124 -10.93 0.10 0.30
N ALA A 125 -11.45 1.10 1.03
CA ALA A 125 -11.05 1.33 2.41
C ALA A 125 -11.52 0.21 3.35
N SER A 126 -10.82 0.04 4.47
CA SER A 126 -11.13 -1.03 5.42
C SER A 126 -12.39 -0.80 6.25
N GLN A 127 -13.06 -1.90 6.61
CA GLN A 127 -14.01 -1.94 7.72
C GLN A 127 -13.36 -2.37 9.05
N ILE A 128 -12.10 -2.83 8.99
CA ILE A 128 -11.30 -3.25 10.14
C ILE A 128 -10.33 -2.11 10.48
N ALA A 129 -10.05 -1.91 11.75
CA ALA A 129 -9.05 -0.94 12.17
C ALA A 129 -7.87 -1.65 12.85
N GLU A 130 -6.66 -1.29 12.45
CA GLU A 130 -5.45 -1.60 13.22
C GLU A 130 -5.47 -0.84 14.55
N HIS A 131 -4.92 -1.46 15.60
CA HIS A 131 -4.86 -0.88 16.92
C HIS A 131 -3.43 -0.43 17.22
N ARG A 132 -3.25 0.85 17.52
CA ARG A 132 -1.97 1.38 17.96
C ARG A 132 -2.01 1.89 19.38
N THR A 133 -0.98 1.56 20.16
CA THR A 133 -0.90 1.85 21.58
C THR A 133 0.47 2.39 22.00
N GLY A 134 0.48 3.03 23.17
CA GLY A 134 1.66 3.51 23.86
C GLY A 134 1.27 4.31 25.10
N HIS A 135 2.23 4.97 25.71
CA HIS A 135 2.00 5.78 26.90
C HIS A 135 2.82 7.07 26.90
N THR A 136 2.38 8.04 27.70
CA THR A 136 3.15 9.25 27.94
C THR A 136 3.71 9.24 29.35
N PHE A 137 5.01 9.47 29.46
CA PHE A 137 5.71 9.61 30.73
C PHE A 137 6.60 10.85 30.66
N ASN A 138 6.48 11.74 31.65
CA ASN A 138 7.22 13.02 31.72
C ASN A 138 7.13 13.87 30.43
N GLY A 139 5.96 13.90 29.78
CA GLY A 139 5.73 14.68 28.56
C GLY A 139 6.32 14.07 27.28
N GLN A 140 6.92 12.88 27.36
CA GLN A 140 7.42 12.13 26.21
C GLN A 140 6.53 10.92 25.94
N PHE A 141 6.29 10.63 24.65
CA PHE A 141 5.55 9.45 24.22
C PHE A 141 6.51 8.27 24.06
N PHE A 142 6.09 7.10 24.55
CA PHE A 142 6.76 5.82 24.43
C PHE A 142 5.81 4.85 23.74
N GLU A 143 6.34 4.13 22.75
CA GLU A 143 5.60 3.04 22.11
C GLU A 143 5.44 1.85 23.05
N SER A 144 4.45 1.01 22.76
CA SER A 144 4.34 -0.31 23.39
C SER A 144 5.56 -1.19 23.07
N PRO A 145 5.87 -2.20 23.91
CA PRO A 145 6.93 -3.14 23.59
C PRO A 145 6.65 -3.86 22.26
N GLY A 146 7.64 -3.86 21.36
CA GLY A 146 7.48 -4.38 19.99
C GLY A 146 7.07 -3.32 18.96
N GLY A 147 6.80 -2.09 19.39
CA GLY A 147 6.35 -1.00 18.53
C GLY A 147 4.94 -0.54 18.90
N SER A 148 4.47 0.54 18.27
CA SER A 148 3.14 1.07 18.58
C SER A 148 1.99 0.23 18.03
N LEU A 149 2.23 -0.68 17.07
CA LEU A 149 1.18 -1.52 16.47
C LEU A 149 0.97 -2.79 17.27
N ILE A 150 -0.28 -3.06 17.64
CA ILE A 150 -0.68 -4.29 18.33
C ILE A 150 -1.48 -5.16 17.37
N HIS A 151 -0.93 -6.33 17.04
CA HIS A 151 -1.56 -7.27 16.12
C HIS A 151 -2.78 -7.97 16.73
N SER A 152 -3.82 -8.12 15.91
CA SER A 152 -5.10 -8.71 16.34
C SER A 152 -5.11 -10.24 16.36
N ARG A 153 -4.16 -10.89 15.69
CA ARG A 153 -4.10 -12.35 15.50
C ARG A 153 -2.69 -12.87 15.70
N ALA A 154 -2.61 -14.16 15.99
CA ALA A 154 -1.34 -14.86 16.11
C ALA A 154 -1.48 -16.31 15.61
N THR A 155 -0.36 -16.92 15.22
CA THR A 155 -0.31 -18.31 14.77
C THR A 155 -0.35 -19.31 15.93
N PHE A 156 0.04 -18.86 17.13
CA PHE A 156 -0.05 -19.64 18.37
C PHE A 156 -0.73 -18.83 19.48
N PRO A 157 -1.55 -19.47 20.35
CA PRO A 157 -2.27 -18.75 21.42
C PRO A 157 -1.34 -18.01 22.41
N ASP A 158 -0.15 -18.55 22.67
CA ASP A 158 0.75 -18.04 23.72
C ASP A 158 1.47 -16.74 23.35
N ILE A 159 1.38 -16.32 22.09
CA ILE A 159 2.06 -15.12 21.55
C ILE A 159 1.07 -14.06 21.08
N VAL A 160 -0.21 -14.17 21.44
CA VAL A 160 -1.20 -13.12 21.18
C VAL A 160 -0.75 -11.83 21.87
N GLU A 161 -0.73 -10.74 21.12
CA GLU A 161 -0.31 -9.45 21.65
C GLU A 161 -1.38 -8.86 22.56
N HIS A 162 -0.94 -8.20 23.62
CA HIS A 162 -1.82 -7.58 24.60
C HIS A 162 -1.41 -6.14 24.85
N VAL A 163 -2.40 -5.26 24.94
CA VAL A 163 -2.16 -3.88 25.37
C VAL A 163 -1.79 -3.88 26.84
N LEU A 164 -0.61 -3.36 27.17
CA LEU A 164 -0.17 -3.29 28.55
C LEU A 164 -1.03 -2.30 29.35
N PRO A 165 -1.23 -2.53 30.67
CA PRO A 165 -1.98 -1.60 31.51
C PRO A 165 -1.43 -0.17 31.53
N VAL A 166 -0.12 0.01 31.30
CA VAL A 166 0.53 1.33 31.23
C VAL A 166 0.18 2.08 29.94
N ASP A 167 -0.15 1.36 28.87
CA ASP A 167 -0.44 1.92 27.54
C ASP A 167 -1.87 2.50 27.48
N THR A 168 -1.95 3.72 27.97
CA THR A 168 -3.19 4.51 28.10
C THR A 168 -3.52 5.32 26.85
N VAL A 169 -2.55 5.55 25.95
CA VAL A 169 -2.79 6.19 24.66
C VAL A 169 -3.12 5.10 23.65
N ARG A 170 -4.31 5.20 23.05
CA ARG A 170 -4.82 4.20 22.10
C ARG A 170 -5.47 4.90 20.93
N THR A 171 -5.17 4.44 19.72
CA THR A 171 -5.78 4.93 18.50
C THR A 171 -6.07 3.77 17.57
N PHE A 172 -7.10 3.95 16.74
CA PHE A 172 -7.45 3.03 15.68
C PHE A 172 -7.23 3.70 14.34
N ARG A 173 -6.77 2.94 13.34
CA ARG A 173 -6.66 3.42 11.96
C ARG A 173 -7.20 2.37 11.02
N ILE A 174 -7.97 2.80 10.02
CA ILE A 174 -8.42 1.92 8.95
C ILE A 174 -7.45 2.01 7.78
N SER A 175 -7.31 0.93 7.01
CA SER A 175 -6.60 1.00 5.73
C SER A 175 -7.36 1.92 4.77
N THR A 176 -6.65 2.80 4.08
CA THR A 176 -7.25 3.75 3.14
C THR A 176 -7.70 3.05 1.85
N ASN A 177 -8.58 3.70 1.09
CA ASN A 177 -8.86 3.28 -0.28
C ASN A 177 -7.57 3.43 -1.10
N ILE A 178 -7.27 2.44 -1.95
CA ILE A 178 -6.11 2.44 -2.86
C ILE A 178 -6.51 2.52 -4.34
N MET A 179 -7.81 2.51 -4.64
CA MET A 179 -8.31 2.65 -6.00
C MET A 179 -7.89 3.99 -6.58
N GLY A 180 -7.17 3.93 -7.71
CA GLY A 180 -6.68 5.10 -8.42
C GLY A 180 -5.36 5.66 -7.89
N ASP A 181 -4.79 5.10 -6.82
CA ASP A 181 -3.51 5.57 -6.27
C ASP A 181 -2.35 5.42 -7.27
N GLY A 182 -2.43 4.48 -8.21
CA GLY A 182 -1.46 4.38 -9.32
C GLY A 182 -1.40 5.66 -10.17
N TYR A 183 -2.51 6.39 -10.33
CA TYR A 183 -2.52 7.70 -10.97
C TYR A 183 -1.89 8.78 -10.09
N VAL A 184 -2.10 8.69 -8.77
CA VAL A 184 -1.52 9.62 -7.80
C VAL A 184 0.01 9.45 -7.74
N GLU A 185 0.50 8.21 -7.86
CA GLU A 185 1.94 7.92 -7.93
C GLU A 185 2.61 8.57 -9.14
N CYS A 186 1.90 8.64 -10.27
CA CYS A 186 2.39 9.23 -11.51
C CYS A 186 2.48 10.77 -11.50
N VAL A 187 1.96 11.45 -10.47
CA VAL A 187 2.07 12.92 -10.35
C VAL A 187 3.49 13.30 -9.95
N SER A 188 4.18 14.16 -10.69
CA SER A 188 5.55 14.51 -10.30
C SER A 188 5.63 15.30 -8.98
N ASP A 189 6.70 15.11 -8.22
CA ASP A 189 7.04 15.89 -7.02
C ASP A 189 7.04 17.40 -7.32
N SER A 190 7.55 17.78 -8.50
CA SER A 190 7.56 19.17 -8.98
C SER A 190 6.15 19.74 -9.15
N THR A 191 5.19 18.92 -9.54
CA THR A 191 3.79 19.32 -9.66
C THR A 191 3.17 19.52 -8.28
N LEU A 192 3.40 18.60 -7.33
CA LEU A 192 2.87 18.73 -5.97
C LEU A 192 3.43 19.96 -5.25
N THR A 193 4.73 20.20 -5.38
CA THR A 193 5.40 21.38 -4.83
C THR A 193 4.94 22.68 -5.49
N ALA A 194 4.76 22.70 -6.82
CA ALA A 194 4.20 23.87 -7.51
C ALA A 194 2.76 24.18 -7.06
N ILE A 195 1.91 23.17 -6.86
CA ILE A 195 0.54 23.35 -6.33
C ILE A 195 0.58 23.94 -4.93
N ARG A 196 1.45 23.41 -4.04
CA ARG A 196 1.68 23.95 -2.69
C ARG A 196 2.13 25.40 -2.74
N ASP A 197 3.11 25.73 -3.58
CA ASP A 197 3.73 27.05 -3.66
C ASP A 197 2.80 28.11 -4.27
N ALA A 198 1.78 27.68 -5.02
CA ALA A 198 0.73 28.53 -5.56
C ALA A 198 -0.42 28.81 -4.56
N GLN A 199 -0.49 28.11 -3.42
CA GLN A 199 -1.54 28.37 -2.42
C GLN A 199 -1.30 29.71 -1.69
N PRO A 200 -2.37 30.38 -1.22
CA PRO A 200 -2.23 31.51 -0.31
C PRO A 200 -1.37 31.17 0.93
N PRO A 201 -0.51 32.08 1.44
CA PRO A 201 0.39 31.78 2.55
C PRO A 201 -0.30 31.26 3.83
N ASP A 202 -1.56 31.66 4.06
CA ASP A 202 -2.38 31.24 5.20
C ASP A 202 -3.09 29.88 4.99
N GLN A 203 -3.00 29.31 3.79
CA GLN A 203 -3.58 28.01 3.41
C GLN A 203 -2.54 27.01 2.91
N GLN A 204 -1.27 27.44 2.83
CA GLN A 204 -0.18 26.65 2.30
C GLN A 204 0.11 25.44 3.21
N GLY A 205 -0.15 24.24 2.68
CA GLY A 205 0.21 22.98 3.35
C GLY A 205 1.71 22.67 3.29
N THR A 206 2.07 21.51 3.83
CA THR A 206 3.43 20.97 3.74
C THR A 206 3.51 19.89 2.66
N ALA A 207 4.70 19.70 2.07
CA ALA A 207 5.00 18.56 1.22
C ALA A 207 6.19 17.82 1.86
N PRO A 208 5.95 16.81 2.72
CA PRO A 208 7.01 16.11 3.40
C PRO A 208 7.83 15.29 2.39
N GLU A 209 9.15 15.30 2.54
CA GLU A 209 10.04 14.44 1.78
C GLU A 209 10.30 13.14 2.56
N VAL A 210 10.07 12.00 1.91
CA VAL A 210 10.21 10.66 2.49
C VAL A 210 11.04 9.77 1.56
N ALA A 211 11.89 8.93 2.14
CA ALA A 211 12.76 8.02 1.40
C ALA A 211 11.93 7.00 0.60
N VAL A 212 12.41 6.65 -0.60
CA VAL A 212 11.86 5.54 -1.40
C VAL A 212 12.64 4.27 -1.04
N LEU A 213 11.97 3.32 -0.38
CA LEU A 213 12.61 2.16 0.26
C LEU A 213 13.14 1.15 -0.76
N GLU A 214 12.45 0.97 -1.89
CA GLU A 214 12.90 0.12 -2.99
C GLU A 214 14.00 0.76 -3.87
N GLY A 215 14.32 2.03 -3.63
CA GLY A 215 15.26 2.83 -4.42
C GLY A 215 16.66 2.90 -3.81
N ASP A 216 17.38 3.97 -4.15
CA ASP A 216 18.67 4.33 -3.54
C ASP A 216 18.51 5.11 -2.23
N GLY A 217 17.30 5.15 -1.67
CA GLY A 217 16.94 5.96 -0.51
C GLY A 217 16.76 7.44 -0.80
N SER A 218 16.90 7.90 -2.06
CA SER A 218 16.61 9.29 -2.42
C SER A 218 15.16 9.64 -2.06
N PRO A 219 14.91 10.75 -1.36
CA PRO A 219 13.57 11.11 -0.95
C PRO A 219 12.76 11.74 -2.08
N GLY A 220 11.44 11.69 -1.94
CA GLY A 220 10.48 12.45 -2.75
C GLY A 220 9.25 12.82 -1.95
N VAL A 221 8.28 13.50 -2.56
CA VAL A 221 7.09 14.00 -1.85
C VAL A 221 6.20 12.84 -1.41
N GLY A 222 6.11 12.64 -0.11
CA GLY A 222 5.21 11.68 0.52
C GLY A 222 3.76 11.97 0.18
N ARG A 223 2.99 10.91 -0.09
CA ARG A 223 1.63 11.00 -0.64
C ARG A 223 0.73 9.80 -0.33
N PHE A 224 1.28 8.72 0.22
CA PHE A 224 0.52 7.52 0.60
C PHE A 224 0.50 7.32 2.12
N GLY A 225 -0.60 6.75 2.60
CA GLY A 225 -0.90 6.59 4.01
C GLY A 225 -1.42 7.86 4.69
N TRP A 226 -1.97 7.69 5.90
CA TRP A 226 -2.65 8.75 6.66
C TRP A 226 -1.83 10.02 6.92
N LYS A 227 -0.50 9.93 6.87
CA LYS A 227 0.40 11.05 7.16
C LYS A 227 1.35 11.35 6.00
N CYS A 228 1.06 10.85 4.80
CA CYS A 228 1.97 10.96 3.66
C CYS A 228 3.35 10.35 3.98
N GLN A 229 3.38 9.27 4.76
CA GLN A 229 4.64 8.66 5.21
C GLN A 229 5.33 7.81 4.14
N HIS A 230 4.63 7.51 3.04
CA HIS A 230 5.14 6.74 1.91
C HIS A 230 5.06 7.54 0.61
N ARG A 231 6.08 7.40 -0.23
CA ARG A 231 6.19 8.08 -1.52
C ARG A 231 5.75 7.22 -2.70
N SER A 232 6.05 5.92 -2.66
CA SER A 232 5.66 4.95 -3.68
C SER A 232 4.69 3.90 -3.13
N LEU A 233 3.90 3.31 -4.02
CA LEU A 233 2.99 2.22 -3.69
C LEU A 233 3.75 0.95 -3.33
N LEU A 234 4.93 0.74 -3.92
CA LEU A 234 5.78 -0.40 -3.57
C LEU A 234 6.34 -0.27 -2.15
N SER A 235 6.86 0.91 -1.76
CA SER A 235 7.26 1.17 -0.37
C SER A 235 6.09 0.99 0.59
N PHE A 236 4.91 1.51 0.23
CA PHE A 236 3.69 1.36 1.03
C PHE A 236 3.31 -0.12 1.23
N ALA A 237 3.31 -0.92 0.15
CA ALA A 237 2.98 -2.34 0.21
C ALA A 237 4.04 -3.13 1.00
N SER A 238 5.33 -2.88 0.79
CA SER A 238 6.40 -3.53 1.55
C SER A 238 6.31 -3.25 3.05
N ASP A 239 6.01 -2.01 3.44
CA ASP A 239 5.78 -1.62 4.84
C ASP A 239 4.55 -2.33 5.43
N ALA A 240 3.47 -2.48 4.65
CA ALA A 240 2.29 -3.22 5.07
C ALA A 240 2.54 -4.73 5.21
N TYR A 241 3.36 -5.34 4.33
CA TYR A 241 3.74 -6.75 4.48
C TYR A 241 4.46 -7.01 5.81
N LEU A 242 5.36 -6.10 6.19
CA LEU A 242 6.08 -6.19 7.46
C LEU A 242 5.16 -5.93 8.66
N ASN A 243 4.43 -4.81 8.64
CA ASN A 243 3.70 -4.32 9.81
C ASN A 243 2.31 -4.94 9.96
N GLU A 244 1.65 -5.42 8.90
CA GLU A 244 0.28 -5.94 9.00
C GLU A 244 0.23 -7.47 8.92
N MET A 245 1.20 -8.09 8.24
CA MET A 245 1.27 -9.54 8.04
C MET A 245 2.49 -10.17 8.70
N GLY A 246 3.42 -9.38 9.24
CA GLY A 246 4.65 -9.86 9.87
C GLY A 246 5.62 -10.57 8.92
N ILE A 247 5.48 -10.34 7.61
CA ILE A 247 6.31 -10.94 6.56
C ILE A 247 7.51 -10.03 6.28
N THR A 248 8.72 -10.51 6.52
CA THR A 248 9.94 -9.75 6.22
C THR A 248 10.34 -9.88 4.74
N GLN A 249 10.68 -8.75 4.11
CA GLN A 249 11.19 -8.69 2.74
C GLN A 249 12.66 -8.26 2.72
N SER A 250 13.39 -8.58 1.65
CA SER A 250 14.81 -8.18 1.51
C SER A 250 15.00 -6.71 1.06
N SER A 251 13.93 -5.99 0.71
CA SER A 251 13.95 -4.58 0.31
C SER A 251 14.00 -3.59 1.48
N LEU A 252 13.89 -4.07 2.72
CA LEU A 252 13.86 -3.25 3.94
C LEU A 252 15.14 -3.37 4.80
N SER A 253 16.22 -3.97 4.27
CA SER A 253 17.50 -4.15 4.97
C SER A 253 18.62 -3.26 4.45
#